data_AF-A0A944NVY5-F1
#
_entry.id   AF-A0A944NVY5-F1
#
_cell.length_a   1.000
_cell.length_b   1.000
_cell.length_c   1.000
_cell.angle_alpha   90.00
_cell.angle_beta   90.00
_cell.angle_gamma   90.00
#
_symmetry.space_group_name_H-M   'P 1'
#
loop_
_entity.id
_entity.type
_entity.pdbx_description
1 polymer ?
#
loop_
_entity_poly.entity_id
_entity_poly.type
_entity_poly.pdbx_seq_one_letter_code
_entity_poly.pdbx_strand_id
1 'polypeptide(L)'
;MNTIVRYLDKVLLLAVAAFVSLALSWNAQAAQSGARNTPLCGERSNVLTTLSGKYAEKTVSMGLAGNGTVVEVLSSEDGTWTIL
;
A
#
# COMPACT_ATOMS: atom_id res chain seq x y z
N MET A 1 53.72 10.56 8.23
CA MET A 1 52.50 10.92 8.99
C MET A 1 51.37 11.43 8.09
N ASN A 2 51.61 12.35 7.15
CA ASN A 2 50.56 12.91 6.27
C ASN A 2 49.84 11.91 5.35
N THR A 3 50.48 10.84 4.91
CA THR A 3 49.88 9.88 3.98
C THR A 3 48.80 9.02 4.65
N ILE A 4 49.02 8.60 5.90
CA ILE A 4 48.09 7.75 6.67
C ILE A 4 46.81 8.53 7.02
N VAL A 5 46.95 9.79 7.43
CA VAL A 5 45.81 10.70 7.72
C VAL A 5 44.96 10.90 6.46
N ARG A 6 45.61 11.05 5.30
CA ARG A 6 44.94 11.22 4.00
C ARG A 6 44.27 9.95 3.49
N TYR A 7 44.71 8.77 3.92
CA TYR A 7 44.03 7.49 3.66
C TYR A 7 42.82 7.29 4.57
N LEU A 8 42.94 7.63 5.86
CA LEU A 8 41.82 7.57 6.80
C LEU A 8 40.66 8.48 6.36
N ASP A 9 40.98 9.69 5.90
CA ASP A 9 40.00 10.66 5.42
C ASP A 9 39.24 10.14 4.18
N LYS A 10 39.94 9.53 3.22
CA LYS A 10 39.33 8.89 2.05
C LYS A 10 38.44 7.70 2.40
N VAL A 11 38.87 6.86 3.34
CA VAL A 11 38.08 5.69 3.79
C VAL A 11 36.82 6.15 4.53
N LEU A 12 36.93 7.17 5.37
CA LEU A 12 35.80 7.78 6.06
C LEU A 12 34.78 8.36 5.06
N LEU A 13 35.24 9.10 4.05
CA LEU A 13 34.39 9.67 3.00
C LEU A 13 33.65 8.60 2.19
N LEU A 14 34.32 7.50 1.84
CA LEU A 14 33.70 6.39 1.10
C LEU A 14 32.65 5.64 1.95
N ALA A 15 32.92 5.44 3.24
CA ALA A 15 31.98 4.77 4.16
C ALA A 15 30.71 5.61 4.38
N VAL A 16 30.86 6.94 4.53
CA VAL A 16 29.71 7.86 4.66
C VAL A 16 28.89 7.88 3.38
N ALA A 17 29.52 7.92 2.20
CA ALA A 17 28.81 7.88 0.92
C ALA A 17 27.98 6.60 0.75
N ALA A 18 28.53 5.43 1.13
CA ALA A 18 27.81 4.17 1.07
C ALA A 18 26.59 4.15 2.02
N PHE A 19 26.75 4.66 3.25
CA PHE A 19 25.66 4.73 4.22
C PHE A 19 24.53 5.67 3.79
N VAL A 20 24.87 6.83 3.22
CA VAL A 20 23.89 7.78 2.67
C VAL A 20 23.12 7.17 1.50
N SER A 21 23.81 6.42 0.63
CA SER A 21 23.19 5.74 -0.52
C SER A 21 22.14 4.71 -0.08
N LEU A 22 22.46 3.93 0.95
CA LEU A 22 21.56 2.93 1.55
C LEU A 22 20.35 3.59 2.24
N ALA A 23 20.55 4.72 2.93
CA ALA A 23 19.47 5.44 3.59
C ALA A 23 18.45 6.04 2.59
N LEU A 24 18.91 6.47 1.41
CA LEU A 24 18.03 7.05 0.38
C LEU A 24 17.16 6.00 -0.31
N SER A 25 17.62 4.74 -0.41
CA SER A 25 16.84 3.66 -1.02
C SER A 25 15.64 3.16 -0.20
N TRP A 26 15.52 3.54 1.09
CA TRP A 26 14.42 3.08 1.95
C TRP A 26 13.08 3.76 1.64
N ASN A 27 13.11 4.99 1.09
CA ASN A 27 11.90 5.79 0.84
C ASN A 27 11.27 5.51 -0.54
N ALA A 28 11.95 4.76 -1.43
CA ALA A 28 11.47 4.51 -2.79
C ALA A 28 10.39 3.43 -2.87
N GLN A 29 10.27 2.55 -1.88
CA GLN A 29 9.31 1.43 -1.90
C GLN A 29 7.86 1.83 -1.53
N ALA A 30 7.61 3.05 -1.06
CA ALA A 30 6.26 3.48 -0.68
C ALA A 30 5.43 4.05 -1.84
N ALA A 31 6.05 4.30 -3.01
CA ALA A 31 5.39 5.02 -4.11
C ALA A 31 4.75 4.12 -5.19
N GLN A 32 4.92 2.79 -5.14
CA GLN A 32 4.56 1.91 -6.24
C GLN A 32 3.16 1.25 -6.13
N SER A 33 2.34 1.61 -5.15
CA SER A 33 1.05 0.94 -4.88
C SER A 33 -0.16 1.89 -4.96
N GLY A 34 -0.14 2.82 -5.89
CA GLY A 34 -1.19 3.83 -5.99
C GLY A 34 -1.54 4.16 -7.44
N ALA A 35 -2.04 3.17 -8.19
CA ALA A 35 -2.96 3.52 -9.27
C ALA A 35 -4.04 4.39 -8.63
N ARG A 36 -4.08 5.67 -9.01
CA ARG A 36 -5.02 6.65 -8.48
C ARG A 36 -6.40 6.27 -9.01
N ASN A 37 -6.99 5.23 -8.41
CA ASN A 37 -8.32 4.76 -8.73
C ASN A 37 -9.29 5.82 -8.24
N THR A 38 -9.67 6.72 -9.12
CA THR A 38 -10.92 7.47 -8.94
C THR A 38 -12.02 6.42 -8.78
N PRO A 39 -12.68 6.34 -7.62
CA PRO A 39 -13.64 5.28 -7.38
C PRO A 39 -14.81 5.40 -8.36
N LEU A 40 -15.05 4.34 -9.14
CA LEU A 40 -16.10 4.30 -10.17
C LEU A 40 -17.50 4.44 -9.57
N CYS A 41 -17.70 3.94 -8.35
CA CYS A 41 -18.99 3.83 -7.67
C CYS A 41 -19.13 4.80 -6.47
N GLY A 42 -18.24 5.81 -6.38
CA GLY A 42 -18.18 6.73 -5.24
C GLY A 42 -17.47 6.13 -4.02
N GLU A 43 -17.49 6.85 -2.89
CA GLU A 43 -16.85 6.42 -1.64
C GLU A 43 -17.41 5.08 -1.14
N ARG A 44 -16.50 4.14 -0.82
CA ARG A 44 -16.85 2.77 -0.37
C ARG A 44 -17.87 2.77 0.77
N SER A 45 -17.72 3.66 1.75
CA SER A 45 -18.63 3.77 2.90
C SER A 45 -20.09 4.06 2.49
N ASN A 46 -20.29 4.87 1.45
CA ASN A 46 -21.63 5.19 0.94
C ASN A 46 -22.26 3.96 0.25
N VAL A 47 -21.45 3.19 -0.47
CA VAL A 47 -21.90 1.94 -1.10
C VAL A 47 -22.32 0.93 -0.02
N LEU A 48 -21.48 0.71 0.99
CA LEU A 48 -21.81 -0.19 2.11
C LEU A 48 -23.05 0.27 2.89
N THR A 49 -23.22 1.57 3.10
CA THR A 49 -24.42 2.12 3.76
C THR A 49 -25.67 1.84 2.93
N THR A 50 -25.57 1.97 1.60
CA THR A 50 -26.68 1.68 0.69
C THR A 50 -27.02 0.20 0.66
N LEU A 51 -26.00 -0.66 0.54
CA LEU A 51 -26.18 -2.12 0.50
C LEU A 51 -26.79 -2.66 1.79
N SER A 52 -26.28 -2.22 2.94
CA SER A 52 -26.80 -2.62 4.25
C SER A 52 -28.20 -2.09 4.52
N GLY A 53 -28.51 -0.83 4.14
CA GLY A 53 -29.83 -0.25 4.38
C GLY A 53 -30.92 -0.72 3.43
N LYS A 54 -30.62 -0.88 2.14
CA LYS A 54 -31.62 -1.25 1.12
C LYS A 54 -31.78 -2.75 0.92
N TYR A 55 -30.69 -3.50 1.05
CA TYR A 55 -30.65 -4.92 0.70
C TYR A 55 -30.31 -5.82 1.89
N ALA A 56 -30.12 -5.25 3.09
CA ALA A 56 -29.65 -5.97 4.28
C ALA A 56 -28.32 -6.72 4.07
N GLU A 57 -27.55 -6.33 3.05
CA GLU A 57 -26.28 -6.99 2.71
C GLU A 57 -25.18 -6.54 3.66
N LYS A 58 -24.41 -7.51 4.16
CA LYS A 58 -23.26 -7.28 5.05
C LYS A 58 -22.05 -8.06 4.52
N THR A 59 -20.85 -7.56 4.79
CA THR A 59 -19.61 -8.26 4.42
C THR A 59 -19.54 -9.61 5.14
N VAL A 60 -19.50 -10.70 4.35
CA VAL A 60 -19.38 -12.08 4.83
C VAL A 60 -18.01 -12.68 4.54
N SER A 61 -17.27 -12.12 3.58
CA SER A 61 -15.90 -12.55 3.25
C SER A 61 -15.10 -11.41 2.65
N MET A 62 -13.77 -11.50 2.74
CA MET A 62 -12.83 -10.56 2.16
C MET A 62 -11.51 -11.27 1.79
N GLY A 63 -10.88 -10.84 0.71
CA GLY A 63 -9.61 -11.39 0.23
C GLY A 63 -8.81 -10.39 -0.60
N LEU A 64 -7.69 -10.87 -1.13
CA LEU A 64 -6.85 -10.11 -2.06
C LEU A 64 -6.90 -10.77 -3.44
N ALA A 65 -7.09 -9.98 -4.49
CA ALA A 65 -6.89 -10.40 -5.86
C ALA A 65 -5.40 -10.58 -6.18
N GLY A 66 -5.07 -11.22 -7.30
CA GLY A 66 -3.68 -11.49 -7.69
C GLY A 66 -2.80 -10.23 -7.89
N ASN A 67 -3.42 -9.06 -8.06
CA ASN A 67 -2.77 -7.76 -8.14
C ASN A 67 -2.66 -7.03 -6.78
N GLY A 68 -3.08 -7.68 -5.67
CA GLY A 68 -3.04 -7.13 -4.33
C GLY A 68 -4.19 -6.19 -3.97
N THR A 69 -5.20 -6.00 -4.83
CA THR A 69 -6.40 -5.22 -4.47
C THR A 69 -7.32 -6.04 -3.57
N VAL A 70 -8.01 -5.37 -2.65
CA VAL A 70 -9.02 -6.01 -1.79
C VAL A 70 -10.25 -6.35 -2.62
N VAL A 71 -10.81 -7.54 -2.37
CA VAL A 71 -12.11 -8.00 -2.88
C VAL A 71 -12.98 -8.38 -1.70
N GLU A 72 -14.22 -7.93 -1.68
CA GLU A 72 -15.19 -8.18 -0.61
C GLU A 72 -16.43 -8.87 -1.15
N VAL A 73 -17.00 -9.78 -0.37
CA VAL A 73 -18.29 -10.42 -0.67
C VAL A 73 -19.28 -9.99 0.39
N LEU A 74 -20.41 -9.45 -0.05
CA LEU A 74 -21.53 -9.04 0.78
C LEU A 74 -22.74 -9.89 0.44
N SER A 75 -23.51 -10.27 1.45
CA SER A 75 -24.75 -11.01 1.25
C SER A 75 -25.79 -10.65 2.29
N SER A 76 -27.06 -10.82 1.93
CA SER A 76 -28.20 -10.82 2.84
C SER A 76 -28.66 -12.24 3.12
N GLU A 77 -29.36 -12.46 4.24
CA GLU A 77 -29.97 -13.75 4.55
C GLU A 77 -31.06 -14.11 3.51
N ASP A 78 -31.69 -13.09 2.93
CA ASP A 78 -32.82 -13.21 1.99
C ASP A 78 -32.37 -13.46 0.53
N GLY A 79 -31.06 -13.51 0.26
CA GLY A 79 -30.49 -14.08 -0.96
C GLY A 79 -29.88 -13.11 -1.98
N THR A 80 -29.81 -11.82 -1.68
CA THR A 80 -29.05 -10.87 -2.51
C THR A 80 -27.57 -10.88 -2.13
N TRP A 81 -26.70 -10.61 -3.09
CA TRP A 81 -25.27 -10.55 -2.87
C TRP A 81 -24.58 -9.58 -3.83
N THR A 82 -23.47 -9.02 -3.36
CA THR A 82 -22.62 -8.09 -4.11
C THR A 82 -21.15 -8.43 -3.91
N ILE A 83 -20.33 -8.24 -4.94
CA ILE A 83 -18.86 -8.28 -4.84
C ILE A 83 -18.34 -6.86 -5.09
N LEU A 84 -17.48 -6.38 -4.18
CA LEU A 84 -16.76 -5.10 -4.27
C LEU A 84 -15.27 -5.34 -4.49
#